data_AF-A0A2A4KEE1-F1
#
_entry.id   AF-A0A2A4KEE1-F1
#
_cell.length_a   1.000
_cell.length_b   1.000
_cell.length_c   1.000
_cell.angle_alpha   90.00
_cell.angle_beta   90.00
_cell.angle_gamma   90.00
#
_symmetry.space_group_name_H-M   'P 1'
#
loop_
_entity.id
_entity.type
_entity.pdbx_description
1 polymer ?
#
loop_
_entity_poly.entity_id
_entity_poly.type
_entity_poly.pdbx_seq_one_letter_code
_entity_poly.pdbx_strand_id
1 'polypeptide(L)'
;MTRLSPRTALRRAAGSFAAAGLLAAASLAGAAPAQAADTPVFTLGGPAETALHPYPESGEPQQSTLGITVHNPSEDEENGGYEGEFTVTLDLSGIAGVADAAVKDGSDCKVTGTKAVCEEYGIWPGHRKIDDILLTAAKGSENGATGTIEVTGQAKGATFTPFTTRVTVGGPDLVMEELPFRTELNPGDKQQAPITFTNRGTRAADGVLLGLLYSRGLDIPQRYSNCEYTEDAPGRPGVGWTTALCSVEGSFEVGETYTLATPLTVEATSRAFYDTFIYRIHEDSAAQRTAQRAGASFERGTGGALKAVPVKGTAKSPAKGATARGADLDPWNNQHEADFRTKNTADFVAYGDEVAGAEGSTVKADIGFRNEGPAWIGYIRSGEPVATVDFTVPQGTSVTSKPDRCRAVTAGGGYREDQKSPAPRYVCDTSMAVLDGGGLDLPFELRIDEGLVGASGKVTVRSTWLMDPKLPFDPKPGNNTAWTIVNGEGSGGDSGSTTDGADGGSGEPSTPPTTAPSATPSGTSGTSGTSGTSASTTSGGSSAGTAGGSGGGGSLASTGSIALIASGTAAAALAAGLVLFVASRRRAARQAA
;
A
#
# COMPACT_ATOMS: atom_id res chain seq x y z
N MET A 1 55.85 -18.68 22.62
CA MET A 1 56.44 -19.40 23.78
C MET A 1 56.72 -18.32 24.84
N THR A 2 56.40 -18.42 26.14
CA THR A 2 55.80 -19.52 26.93
C THR A 2 55.00 -18.96 28.12
N ARG A 3 53.90 -19.66 28.41
CA ARG A 3 52.98 -19.63 29.56
C ARG A 3 53.62 -19.45 30.96
N LEU A 4 52.88 -18.89 31.93
CA LEU A 4 52.26 -19.63 33.07
C LEU A 4 51.47 -18.72 34.05
N SER A 5 50.50 -19.31 34.75
CA SER A 5 49.64 -18.74 35.83
C SER A 5 49.74 -19.65 37.06
N PRO A 6 49.41 -19.25 38.32
CA PRO A 6 48.02 -19.46 38.84
C PRO A 6 47.51 -18.57 40.02
N ARG A 7 46.17 -18.49 40.17
CA ARG A 7 45.27 -18.60 41.39
C ARG A 7 45.74 -18.04 42.77
N THR A 8 44.90 -17.56 43.71
CA THR A 8 43.55 -18.02 44.18
C THR A 8 42.86 -16.95 45.08
N ALA A 9 41.54 -17.04 45.32
CA ALA A 9 40.72 -16.14 46.16
C ALA A 9 40.54 -16.60 47.63
N LEU A 10 39.85 -15.82 48.51
CA LEU A 10 39.01 -16.30 49.66
C LEU A 10 38.28 -15.18 50.49
N ARG A 11 36.93 -15.33 50.66
CA ARG A 11 36.02 -14.96 51.81
C ARG A 11 35.84 -13.49 52.29
N ARG A 12 34.87 -13.15 53.16
CA ARG A 12 33.36 -13.32 53.23
C ARG A 12 32.85 -12.76 54.59
N ALA A 13 31.70 -12.06 54.61
CA ALA A 13 30.79 -11.82 55.78
C ALA A 13 31.33 -10.97 56.99
N ALA A 14 30.53 -10.28 57.83
CA ALA A 14 29.11 -9.83 57.78
C ALA A 14 28.75 -8.80 58.90
N GLY A 15 27.69 -7.98 58.67
CA GLY A 15 26.86 -7.27 59.67
C GLY A 15 27.44 -6.01 60.37
N SER A 16 26.68 -5.15 61.09
CA SER A 16 25.24 -4.81 61.05
C SER A 16 24.94 -3.57 61.95
N PHE A 17 24.27 -2.54 61.42
CA PHE A 17 23.43 -1.51 62.07
C PHE A 17 23.93 -0.49 63.15
N ALA A 18 23.31 0.70 63.09
CA ALA A 18 23.15 1.78 64.10
C ALA A 18 24.36 2.70 64.43
N ALA A 19 24.22 4.03 64.60
CA ALA A 19 23.08 4.95 64.35
C ALA A 19 23.49 6.45 64.28
N ALA A 20 22.64 7.24 63.60
CA ALA A 20 22.26 8.66 63.83
C ALA A 20 23.30 9.80 64.07
N GLY A 21 23.11 10.91 63.33
CA GLY A 21 23.71 12.22 63.61
C GLY A 21 23.41 13.27 62.53
N LEU A 22 22.26 13.95 62.60
CA LEU A 22 21.96 15.09 61.71
C LEU A 22 22.80 16.32 62.11
N LEU A 23 23.20 17.11 61.12
CA LEU A 23 23.01 18.58 61.11
C LEU A 23 23.17 19.14 59.68
N ALA A 24 22.39 20.16 59.35
CA ALA A 24 22.20 20.62 57.98
C ALA A 24 23.29 21.63 57.54
N ALA A 25 23.75 21.50 56.30
CA ALA A 25 24.42 22.56 55.55
C ALA A 25 23.78 22.65 54.16
N ALA A 26 23.38 23.86 53.76
CA ALA A 26 22.70 24.08 52.49
C ALA A 26 23.67 23.91 51.32
N SER A 27 23.62 22.76 50.65
CA SER A 27 24.21 22.59 49.33
C SER A 27 23.31 23.24 48.28
N LEU A 28 23.84 24.22 47.56
CA LEU A 28 23.29 24.69 46.29
C LEU A 28 23.20 23.51 45.33
N ALA A 29 22.05 22.84 45.29
CA ALA A 29 21.72 21.90 44.24
C ALA A 29 21.56 22.73 42.96
N GLY A 30 22.62 22.77 42.15
CA GLY A 30 22.53 23.31 40.80
C GLY A 30 21.37 22.63 40.08
N ALA A 31 20.58 23.41 39.35
CA ALA A 31 19.54 22.86 38.50
C ALA A 31 20.19 21.80 37.60
N ALA A 32 19.83 20.53 37.82
CA ALA A 32 20.04 19.52 36.79
C ALA A 32 19.35 20.08 35.53
N PRO A 33 20.03 20.16 34.37
CA PRO A 33 19.39 20.64 33.17
C PRO A 33 18.12 19.82 32.96
N ALA A 34 17.02 20.53 32.67
CA ALA A 34 15.76 19.88 32.32
C ALA A 34 16.04 18.84 31.22
N GLN A 35 15.32 17.72 31.27
CA GLN A 35 15.36 16.67 30.27
C GLN A 35 15.46 17.32 28.88
N ALA A 36 16.52 16.98 28.13
CA ALA A 36 16.58 17.40 26.74
C ALA A 36 15.36 16.80 26.07
N ALA A 37 14.45 17.65 25.57
CA ALA A 37 13.42 17.20 24.67
C ALA A 37 14.14 16.54 23.48
N ASP A 38 13.74 15.32 23.14
CA ASP A 38 14.35 14.57 22.04
C ASP A 38 14.31 15.45 20.79
N THR A 39 15.49 15.91 20.39
CA THR A 39 15.62 16.88 19.29
C THR A 39 15.26 16.15 18.01
N PRO A 40 14.25 16.59 17.24
CA PRO A 40 13.78 15.85 16.08
C PRO A 40 14.94 15.59 15.10
N VAL A 41 14.99 14.36 14.60
CA VAL A 41 16.01 13.89 13.66
C VAL A 41 15.34 13.66 12.32
N PHE A 42 15.67 14.50 11.35
CA PHE A 42 15.23 14.33 9.96
C PHE A 42 16.30 13.60 9.16
N THR A 43 15.91 12.86 8.13
CA THR A 43 16.86 12.15 7.26
C THR A 43 16.88 12.80 5.89
N LEU A 44 18.04 13.29 5.46
CA LEU A 44 18.22 13.76 4.08
C LEU A 44 18.45 12.56 3.17
N GLY A 45 17.97 12.63 1.93
CA GLY A 45 18.08 11.55 0.97
C GLY A 45 18.04 12.02 -0.48
N GLY A 46 18.33 11.09 -1.38
CA GLY A 46 18.39 11.30 -2.82
C GLY A 46 18.82 10.00 -3.51
N PRO A 47 19.04 10.01 -4.83
CA PRO A 47 19.65 8.87 -5.51
C PRO A 47 21.05 8.60 -4.94
N ALA A 48 21.40 7.33 -4.74
CA ALA A 48 22.73 6.93 -4.27
C ALA A 48 23.85 7.23 -5.29
N GLU A 49 23.46 7.30 -6.57
CA GLU A 49 24.33 7.68 -7.68
C GLU A 49 23.51 8.36 -8.80
N THR A 50 24.05 9.40 -9.41
CA THR A 50 23.52 10.07 -10.60
C THR A 50 24.54 9.94 -11.74
N ALA A 51 24.11 9.40 -12.87
CA ALA A 51 24.93 9.34 -14.07
C ALA A 51 24.72 10.59 -14.94
N LEU A 52 25.80 11.05 -15.57
CA LEU A 52 25.83 12.22 -16.44
C LEU A 52 26.13 11.80 -17.87
N HIS A 53 25.41 12.35 -18.85
CA HIS A 53 25.80 12.22 -20.24
C HIS A 53 27.21 12.82 -20.43
N PRO A 54 28.16 12.11 -21.09
CA PRO A 54 29.49 12.66 -21.33
C PRO A 54 29.46 13.99 -22.09
N TYR A 55 30.42 14.87 -21.80
CA TYR A 55 30.48 16.19 -22.41
C TYR A 55 30.60 16.06 -23.95
N PRO A 56 29.70 16.68 -24.74
CA PRO A 56 29.67 16.48 -26.19
C PRO A 56 30.82 17.21 -26.90
N GLU A 57 31.30 16.64 -28.01
CA GLU A 57 32.31 17.30 -28.86
C GLU A 57 31.81 18.63 -29.45
N SER A 58 30.50 18.76 -29.65
CA SER A 58 29.82 19.97 -30.15
C SER A 58 28.40 20.09 -29.60
N GLY A 59 27.96 21.31 -29.28
CA GLY A 59 26.65 21.58 -28.69
C GLY A 59 26.72 21.86 -27.19
N GLU A 60 25.57 21.93 -26.55
CA GLU A 60 25.44 22.10 -25.10
C GLU A 60 25.43 20.72 -24.40
N PRO A 61 26.05 20.59 -23.21
CA PRO A 61 26.02 19.34 -22.46
C PRO A 61 24.60 19.02 -21.97
N GLN A 62 24.21 17.76 -22.05
CA GLN A 62 22.91 17.29 -21.56
C GLN A 62 22.90 17.29 -20.01
N GLN A 63 21.78 17.74 -19.45
CA GLN A 63 21.59 17.86 -18.00
C GLN A 63 20.94 16.59 -17.43
N SER A 64 21.56 16.05 -16.38
CA SER A 64 20.93 15.09 -15.46
C SER A 64 20.37 15.84 -14.24
N THR A 65 19.43 15.23 -13.52
CA THR A 65 18.83 15.82 -12.31
C THR A 65 19.19 15.02 -11.06
N LEU A 66 19.74 15.71 -10.05
CA LEU A 66 19.91 15.21 -8.69
C LEU A 66 18.78 15.77 -7.81
N GLY A 67 17.74 14.95 -7.59
CA GLY A 67 16.64 15.29 -6.68
C GLY A 67 17.01 15.08 -5.21
N ILE A 68 16.81 16.10 -4.38
CA ILE A 68 17.05 16.06 -2.94
C ILE A 68 15.72 15.85 -2.20
N THR A 69 15.73 15.04 -1.15
CA THR A 69 14.58 14.78 -0.30
C THR A 69 14.91 14.93 1.18
N VAL A 70 13.89 15.22 1.97
CA VAL A 70 13.91 15.13 3.44
C VAL A 70 12.81 14.18 3.89
N HIS A 71 13.12 13.37 4.90
CA HIS A 71 12.17 12.48 5.55
C HIS A 71 11.97 12.91 7.01
N ASN A 72 10.72 13.17 7.37
CA ASN A 72 10.26 13.28 8.74
C ASN A 72 9.59 11.94 9.15
N PRO A 73 10.13 11.24 10.17
CA PRO A 73 9.61 9.93 10.59
C PRO A 73 8.37 10.00 11.49
N SER A 74 7.88 11.20 11.82
CA SER A 74 6.68 11.38 12.66
C SER A 74 5.41 10.86 11.98
N GLU A 75 4.44 10.42 12.78
CA GLU A 75 3.20 9.79 12.29
C GLU A 75 2.19 10.80 11.71
N ASP A 76 2.09 11.99 12.30
CA ASP A 76 1.18 13.06 11.88
C ASP A 76 1.73 14.48 12.20
N GLU A 77 1.03 15.50 11.73
CA GLU A 77 1.45 16.91 11.85
C GLU A 77 1.31 17.43 13.30
N GLU A 78 0.28 16.98 14.03
CA GLU A 78 -0.03 17.38 15.41
C GLU A 78 1.04 16.88 16.41
N ASN A 79 1.65 15.73 16.11
CA ASN A 79 2.64 15.06 16.95
C ASN A 79 4.11 15.21 16.47
N GLY A 80 4.37 15.89 15.35
CA GLY A 80 5.76 15.99 14.88
C GLY A 80 6.08 16.79 13.61
N GLY A 81 5.23 17.74 13.18
CA GLY A 81 5.66 18.76 12.21
C GLY A 81 6.75 19.67 12.77
N TYR A 82 7.73 20.07 11.96
CA TYR A 82 8.66 21.16 12.29
C TYR A 82 8.24 22.44 11.57
N GLU A 83 7.82 23.45 12.33
CA GLU A 83 7.49 24.79 11.80
C GLU A 83 8.67 25.74 12.02
N GLY A 84 9.56 25.81 11.02
CA GLY A 84 10.71 26.70 11.05
C GLY A 84 11.50 26.67 9.75
N GLU A 85 12.39 27.66 9.61
CA GLU A 85 13.38 27.68 8.55
C GLU A 85 14.42 26.57 8.76
N PHE A 86 14.86 25.96 7.66
CA PHE A 86 15.99 25.06 7.62
C PHE A 86 16.82 25.30 6.34
N THR A 87 18.10 24.95 6.41
CA THR A 87 19.04 25.11 5.31
C THR A 87 19.63 23.76 4.95
N VAL A 88 19.58 23.40 3.66
CA VAL A 88 20.29 22.23 3.13
C VAL A 88 21.49 22.70 2.32
N THR A 89 22.66 22.15 2.62
CA THR A 89 23.93 22.51 1.96
C THR A 89 24.52 21.27 1.30
N LEU A 90 24.80 21.38 0.01
CA LEU A 90 25.54 20.41 -0.78
C LEU A 90 26.99 20.89 -0.93
N ASP A 91 27.95 20.04 -0.56
CA ASP A 91 29.35 20.26 -0.88
C ASP A 91 29.66 19.70 -2.28
N LEU A 92 29.94 20.61 -3.22
CA LEU A 92 30.23 20.31 -4.61
C LEU A 92 31.75 20.24 -4.88
N SER A 93 32.61 20.40 -3.86
CA SER A 93 34.06 20.32 -4.04
C SER A 93 34.51 18.94 -4.53
N GLY A 94 33.80 17.88 -4.13
CA GLY A 94 34.07 16.50 -4.54
C GLY A 94 33.65 16.14 -5.98
N ILE A 95 33.07 17.07 -6.74
CA ILE A 95 32.76 16.89 -8.18
C ILE A 95 33.59 17.82 -9.09
N ALA A 96 34.52 18.62 -8.54
CA ALA A 96 35.33 19.55 -9.32
C ALA A 96 36.11 18.85 -10.45
N GLY A 97 35.89 19.28 -11.69
CA GLY A 97 36.48 18.67 -12.90
C GLY A 97 35.81 17.37 -13.38
N VAL A 98 34.78 16.90 -12.67
CA VAL A 98 33.94 15.76 -13.07
C VAL A 98 32.58 16.25 -13.55
N ALA A 99 31.96 17.19 -12.82
CA ALA A 99 30.66 17.74 -13.13
C ALA A 99 30.56 19.23 -12.79
N ASP A 100 29.74 19.94 -13.54
CA ASP A 100 29.28 21.29 -13.25
C ASP A 100 27.84 21.22 -12.71
N ALA A 101 27.47 22.12 -11.80
CA ALA A 101 26.17 22.13 -11.14
C ALA A 101 25.44 23.47 -11.31
N ALA A 102 24.13 23.40 -11.53
CA ALA A 102 23.23 24.53 -11.68
C ALA A 102 21.90 24.25 -10.96
N VAL A 103 21.06 25.28 -10.90
CA VAL A 103 19.68 25.23 -10.37
C VAL A 103 18.73 25.78 -11.43
N LYS A 104 17.45 25.43 -11.35
CA LYS A 104 16.41 25.98 -12.25
C LYS A 104 16.11 27.43 -11.88
N ASP A 105 15.68 28.24 -12.85
CA ASP A 105 15.16 29.58 -12.57
C ASP A 105 13.96 29.50 -11.62
N GLY A 106 14.00 30.28 -10.53
CA GLY A 106 12.96 30.26 -9.48
C GLY A 106 13.12 29.15 -8.44
N SER A 107 14.24 28.41 -8.45
CA SER A 107 14.65 27.51 -7.36
C SER A 107 14.98 28.27 -6.07
N ASP A 108 14.63 27.68 -4.93
CA ASP A 108 15.01 28.18 -3.59
C ASP A 108 16.46 27.75 -3.20
N CYS A 109 17.10 26.92 -4.04
CA CYS A 109 18.52 26.64 -4.01
C CYS A 109 19.35 27.66 -4.82
N LYS A 110 20.55 27.97 -4.33
CA LYS A 110 21.53 28.86 -4.99
C LYS A 110 22.90 28.18 -5.03
N VAL A 111 23.51 28.10 -6.21
CA VAL A 111 24.90 27.63 -6.38
C VAL A 111 25.85 28.80 -6.17
N THR A 112 26.79 28.67 -5.24
CA THR A 112 27.82 29.68 -4.91
C THR A 112 29.17 28.99 -4.74
N GLY A 113 30.02 29.09 -5.76
CA GLY A 113 31.33 28.42 -5.77
C GLY A 113 31.17 26.91 -5.68
N THR A 114 31.84 26.27 -4.71
CA THR A 114 31.78 24.81 -4.50
C THR A 114 30.62 24.37 -3.59
N LYS A 115 29.54 25.16 -3.48
CA LYS A 115 28.37 24.83 -2.66
C LYS A 115 27.07 25.12 -3.40
N ALA A 116 26.07 24.28 -3.19
CA ALA A 116 24.67 24.67 -3.38
C ALA A 116 24.00 24.79 -2.01
N VAL A 117 23.22 25.84 -1.80
CA VAL A 117 22.53 26.13 -0.53
C VAL A 117 21.06 26.37 -0.82
N CYS A 118 20.20 25.58 -0.19
CA CYS A 118 18.74 25.65 -0.31
C CYS A 118 18.17 26.15 1.02
N GLU A 119 17.32 27.17 0.97
CA GLU A 119 16.68 27.80 2.12
C GLU A 119 15.18 27.47 2.07
N GLU A 120 14.69 26.74 3.08
CA GLU A 120 13.37 26.09 3.05
C GLU A 120 12.60 26.33 4.35
N TYR A 121 11.27 26.18 4.30
CA TYR A 121 10.40 26.34 5.48
C TYR A 121 9.47 25.14 5.68
N GLY A 122 9.50 24.59 6.89
CA GLY A 122 8.56 23.55 7.32
C GLY A 122 8.98 22.13 6.93
N ILE A 123 8.95 21.19 7.87
CA ILE A 123 9.22 19.77 7.59
C ILE A 123 8.05 18.92 8.12
N TRP A 124 7.12 18.63 7.21
CA TRP A 124 5.92 17.83 7.47
C TRP A 124 6.22 16.32 7.41
N PRO A 125 5.42 15.48 8.11
CA PRO A 125 5.51 14.01 8.09
C PRO A 125 5.67 13.35 6.71
N GLY A 126 6.41 12.25 6.70
CA GLY A 126 6.68 11.43 5.53
C GLY A 126 7.88 11.93 4.71
N HIS A 127 7.89 11.63 3.42
CA HIS A 127 8.92 12.11 2.50
C HIS A 127 8.46 13.38 1.78
N ARG A 128 9.38 14.33 1.61
CA ARG A 128 9.21 15.52 0.78
C ARG A 128 10.43 15.71 -0.11
N LYS A 129 10.20 16.19 -1.32
CA LYS A 129 11.26 16.73 -2.19
C LYS A 129 11.58 18.15 -1.71
N ILE A 130 12.86 18.48 -1.67
CA ILE A 130 13.36 19.84 -1.51
C ILE A 130 13.45 20.42 -2.92
N ASP A 131 14.52 20.13 -3.65
CA ASP A 131 14.74 20.67 -5.00
C ASP A 131 15.49 19.70 -5.93
N ASP A 132 15.65 20.10 -7.19
CA ASP A 132 16.45 19.48 -8.23
C ASP A 132 17.74 20.29 -8.47
N ILE A 133 18.90 19.68 -8.22
CA ILE A 133 20.18 20.20 -8.72
C ILE A 133 20.40 19.65 -10.14
N LEU A 134 20.60 20.56 -11.09
CA LEU A 134 20.95 20.22 -12.47
C LEU A 134 22.46 19.93 -12.52
N LEU A 135 22.84 18.79 -13.07
CA LEU A 135 24.23 18.36 -13.21
C LEU A 135 24.57 18.11 -14.68
N THR A 136 25.69 18.64 -15.14
CA THR A 136 26.28 18.33 -16.46
C THR A 136 27.68 17.77 -16.28
N ALA A 137 28.12 16.84 -17.12
CA ALA A 137 29.52 16.42 -17.10
C ALA A 137 30.42 17.64 -17.34
N ALA A 138 31.56 17.73 -16.65
CA ALA A 138 32.48 18.85 -16.81
C ALA A 138 33.22 18.74 -18.15
N LYS A 139 33.57 19.89 -18.75
CA LYS A 139 34.30 19.89 -20.03
C LYS A 139 35.68 19.26 -19.89
N GLY A 140 35.90 18.16 -20.62
CA GLY A 140 37.14 17.39 -20.58
C GLY A 140 37.18 16.29 -19.50
N SER A 141 36.06 16.03 -18.82
CA SER A 141 35.90 14.83 -17.99
C SER A 141 35.92 13.55 -18.84
N GLU A 142 36.51 12.48 -18.32
CA GLU A 142 36.58 11.18 -19.00
C GLU A 142 35.31 10.35 -18.76
N ASN A 143 34.95 9.49 -19.72
CA ASN A 143 33.89 8.50 -19.54
C ASN A 143 34.29 7.51 -18.42
N GLY A 144 33.53 7.47 -17.34
CA GLY A 144 33.85 6.77 -16.09
C GLY A 144 34.43 7.65 -14.98
N ALA A 145 34.64 8.96 -15.19
CA ALA A 145 35.06 9.87 -14.12
C ALA A 145 34.00 9.96 -13.02
N THR A 146 34.42 9.93 -11.75
CA THR A 146 33.51 9.93 -10.58
C THR A 146 33.85 11.03 -9.59
N GLY A 147 32.83 11.66 -9.03
CA GLY A 147 32.91 12.55 -7.87
C GLY A 147 31.85 12.21 -6.82
N THR A 148 31.87 12.93 -5.71
CA THR A 148 30.88 12.78 -4.62
C THR A 148 30.36 14.12 -4.15
N ILE A 149 29.08 14.16 -3.81
CA ILE A 149 28.43 15.32 -3.19
C ILE A 149 27.94 14.89 -1.80
N GLU A 150 28.39 15.58 -0.76
CA GLU A 150 27.87 15.43 0.59
C GLU A 150 26.73 16.43 0.82
N VAL A 151 25.60 15.98 1.35
CA VAL A 151 24.40 16.78 1.60
C VAL A 151 24.10 16.80 3.09
N THR A 152 24.12 18.01 3.65
CA THR A 152 23.98 18.27 5.09
C THR A 152 22.81 19.22 5.34
N GLY A 153 22.18 19.14 6.52
CA GLY A 153 21.05 19.97 6.90
C GLY A 153 21.30 20.68 8.23
N GLN A 154 20.79 21.90 8.36
CA GLN A 154 20.88 22.72 9.56
C GLN A 154 19.54 23.39 9.84
N ALA A 155 19.09 23.33 11.09
CA ALA A 155 17.86 23.95 11.56
C ALA A 155 17.98 24.27 13.06
N LYS A 156 17.17 25.21 13.55
CA LYS A 156 17.18 25.55 14.97
C LYS A 156 16.32 24.55 15.75
N GLY A 157 16.95 23.74 16.61
CA GLY A 157 16.22 22.78 17.44
C GLY A 157 15.78 21.53 16.70
N ALA A 158 16.41 21.21 15.58
CA ALA A 158 16.33 19.91 14.91
C ALA A 158 17.73 19.49 14.44
N THR A 159 17.89 18.21 14.11
CA THR A 159 19.13 17.64 13.57
C THR A 159 18.84 16.86 12.30
N PHE A 160 19.85 16.72 11.44
CA PHE A 160 19.72 15.98 10.18
C PHE A 160 20.74 14.85 10.12
N THR A 161 20.28 13.67 9.73
CA THR A 161 21.15 12.61 9.21
C THR A 161 21.55 13.00 7.78
N PRO A 162 22.84 13.25 7.49
CA PRO A 162 23.31 13.62 6.17
C PRO A 162 23.33 12.40 5.23
N PHE A 163 23.45 12.64 3.93
CA PHE A 163 23.75 11.59 2.95
C PHE A 163 24.86 12.03 1.99
N THR A 164 25.48 11.04 1.35
CA THR A 164 26.45 11.27 0.27
C THR A 164 25.95 10.58 -0.98
N THR A 165 25.97 11.27 -2.11
CA THR A 165 25.67 10.71 -3.43
C THR A 165 26.91 10.72 -4.32
N ARG A 166 27.00 9.75 -5.23
CA ARG A 166 28.04 9.68 -6.26
C ARG A 166 27.55 10.32 -7.56
N VAL A 167 28.45 11.02 -8.24
CA VAL A 167 28.21 11.53 -9.58
C VAL A 167 29.20 10.85 -10.52
N THR A 168 28.71 10.29 -11.62
CA THR A 168 29.52 9.48 -12.54
C THR A 168 29.29 9.91 -13.98
N VAL A 169 30.35 10.23 -14.72
CA VAL A 169 30.26 10.55 -16.14
C VAL A 169 30.11 9.26 -16.94
N GLY A 170 29.02 9.15 -17.69
CA GLY A 170 28.65 7.99 -18.48
C GLY A 170 28.14 6.80 -17.66
N GLY A 171 27.26 6.02 -18.26
CA GLY A 171 26.62 4.84 -17.69
C GLY A 171 25.95 3.99 -18.77
N PRO A 172 25.24 2.93 -18.39
CA PRO A 172 24.23 2.33 -19.26
C PRO A 172 23.04 3.28 -19.47
N ASP A 173 22.23 3.01 -20.49
CA ASP A 173 20.94 3.66 -20.77
C ASP A 173 20.00 2.54 -21.21
N LEU A 174 19.24 1.96 -20.27
CA LEU A 174 18.55 0.69 -20.48
C LEU A 174 17.13 0.90 -21.02
N VAL A 175 17.06 1.28 -22.30
CA VAL A 175 15.80 1.58 -22.98
C VAL A 175 14.92 0.32 -23.09
N MET A 176 13.75 0.35 -22.46
CA MET A 176 12.76 -0.73 -22.54
C MET A 176 12.00 -0.68 -23.86
N GLU A 177 11.62 -1.82 -24.43
CA GLU A 177 10.73 -1.88 -25.60
C GLU A 177 9.27 -2.09 -25.20
N GLU A 178 8.35 -1.46 -25.93
CA GLU A 178 6.91 -1.61 -25.72
C GLU A 178 6.42 -3.01 -26.16
N LEU A 179 5.70 -3.69 -25.28
CA LEU A 179 5.12 -5.01 -25.53
C LEU A 179 3.82 -4.89 -26.34
N PRO A 180 3.65 -5.66 -27.44
CA PRO A 180 2.50 -5.57 -28.34
C PRO A 180 1.27 -6.33 -27.79
N PHE A 181 0.83 -5.98 -26.59
CA PHE A 181 -0.33 -6.60 -25.96
C PHE A 181 -1.65 -6.21 -26.62
N ARG A 182 -2.64 -7.10 -26.55
CA ARG A 182 -4.06 -6.71 -26.63
C ARG A 182 -4.50 -6.20 -25.27
N THR A 183 -5.23 -5.08 -25.26
CA THR A 183 -5.74 -4.45 -24.04
C THR A 183 -7.16 -4.92 -23.67
N GLU A 184 -7.97 -5.33 -24.65
CA GLU A 184 -9.32 -5.87 -24.43
C GLU A 184 -9.28 -7.41 -24.28
N LEU A 185 -9.65 -7.91 -23.10
CA LEU A 185 -9.46 -9.31 -22.66
C LEU A 185 -10.76 -9.98 -22.19
N ASN A 186 -10.69 -11.29 -21.98
CA ASN A 186 -11.62 -12.12 -21.23
C ASN A 186 -10.88 -12.80 -20.07
N PRO A 187 -11.56 -13.16 -18.96
CA PRO A 187 -10.93 -13.91 -17.88
C PRO A 187 -10.39 -15.26 -18.38
N GLY A 188 -9.14 -15.58 -18.03
CA GLY A 188 -8.37 -16.73 -18.50
C GLY A 188 -7.48 -16.46 -19.73
N ASP A 189 -7.58 -15.29 -20.37
CA ASP A 189 -6.72 -14.94 -21.51
C ASP A 189 -5.25 -14.80 -21.07
N LYS A 190 -4.34 -15.36 -21.88
CA LYS A 190 -2.88 -15.36 -21.61
C LYS A 190 -2.11 -14.75 -22.75
N GLN A 191 -1.15 -13.89 -22.44
CA GLN A 191 -0.28 -13.22 -23.41
C GLN A 191 1.19 -13.43 -23.06
N GLN A 192 2.03 -13.55 -24.10
CA GLN A 192 3.47 -13.66 -23.92
C GLN A 192 4.08 -12.26 -23.82
N ALA A 193 4.93 -12.06 -22.83
CA ALA A 193 5.67 -10.84 -22.57
C ALA A 193 7.18 -11.09 -22.80
N PRO A 194 7.66 -11.00 -24.06
CA PRO A 194 9.09 -11.07 -24.37
C PRO A 194 9.77 -9.76 -23.96
N ILE A 195 10.01 -9.59 -22.64
CA ILE A 195 10.68 -8.40 -22.11
C ILE A 195 12.00 -8.19 -22.85
N THR A 196 12.12 -7.04 -23.51
CA THR A 196 13.23 -6.70 -24.40
C THR A 196 13.69 -5.28 -24.11
N PHE A 197 15.00 -5.07 -24.06
CA PHE A 197 15.61 -3.77 -23.78
C PHE A 197 16.90 -3.60 -24.58
N THR A 198 17.27 -2.36 -24.86
CA THR A 198 18.51 -1.99 -25.56
C THR A 198 19.35 -1.09 -24.67
N ASN A 199 20.61 -1.45 -24.40
CA ASN A 199 21.53 -0.51 -23.76
C ASN A 199 22.01 0.52 -24.79
N ARG A 200 21.60 1.78 -24.70
CA ARG A 200 22.04 2.89 -25.57
C ARG A 200 23.11 3.78 -24.95
N GLY A 201 23.62 3.39 -23.77
CA GLY A 201 24.50 4.21 -22.96
C GLY A 201 25.93 4.27 -23.49
N THR A 202 26.83 4.84 -22.70
CA THR A 202 28.26 4.92 -23.06
C THR A 202 29.08 3.81 -22.44
N ARG A 203 28.47 2.95 -21.61
CA ARG A 203 29.09 1.86 -20.84
C ARG A 203 28.14 0.65 -20.76
N ALA A 204 28.71 -0.54 -20.58
CA ALA A 204 27.91 -1.76 -20.37
C ALA A 204 27.31 -1.79 -18.95
N ALA A 205 26.16 -2.46 -18.76
CA ALA A 205 25.63 -2.76 -17.43
C ALA A 205 26.12 -4.14 -16.94
N ASP A 206 26.48 -4.23 -15.65
CA ASP A 206 26.88 -5.46 -14.95
C ASP A 206 25.69 -6.02 -14.18
N GLY A 207 24.92 -6.91 -14.84
CA GLY A 207 23.64 -7.40 -14.36
C GLY A 207 22.49 -6.38 -14.53
N VAL A 208 21.26 -6.89 -14.65
CA VAL A 208 20.05 -6.05 -14.66
C VAL A 208 18.99 -6.54 -13.68
N LEU A 209 18.32 -5.58 -13.04
CA LEU A 209 17.21 -5.80 -12.13
C LEU A 209 15.91 -5.51 -12.87
N LEU A 210 15.20 -6.56 -13.28
CA LEU A 210 13.88 -6.47 -13.89
C LEU A 210 12.82 -6.35 -12.77
N GLY A 211 12.17 -5.20 -12.70
CA GLY A 211 10.99 -4.96 -11.86
C GLY A 211 9.70 -5.21 -12.65
N LEU A 212 8.81 -6.01 -12.09
CA LEU A 212 7.48 -6.31 -12.62
C LEU A 212 6.46 -5.94 -11.56
N LEU A 213 5.55 -5.01 -11.86
CA LEU A 213 4.43 -4.66 -10.98
C LEU A 213 3.14 -4.95 -11.73
N TYR A 214 2.26 -5.76 -11.16
CA TYR A 214 0.97 -6.08 -11.77
C TYR A 214 -0.16 -6.02 -10.74
N SER A 215 -1.29 -5.49 -11.16
CA SER A 215 -2.50 -5.42 -10.33
C SER A 215 -3.14 -6.79 -10.15
N ARG A 216 -3.97 -6.93 -9.11
CA ARG A 216 -4.54 -8.18 -8.61
C ARG A 216 -5.27 -9.02 -9.66
N GLY A 217 -5.89 -8.41 -10.66
CA GLY A 217 -6.56 -9.13 -11.73
C GLY A 217 -5.60 -9.90 -12.63
N LEU A 218 -4.33 -9.53 -12.68
CA LEU A 218 -3.29 -10.23 -13.44
C LEU A 218 -2.52 -11.23 -12.57
N ASP A 219 -1.92 -12.22 -13.22
CA ASP A 219 -0.89 -13.07 -12.62
C ASP A 219 0.24 -13.36 -13.61
N ILE A 220 1.41 -13.69 -13.07
CA ILE A 220 2.55 -14.27 -13.78
C ILE A 220 2.83 -15.61 -13.07
N PRO A 221 2.25 -16.73 -13.54
CA PRO A 221 2.28 -18.00 -12.81
C PRO A 221 3.69 -18.56 -12.55
N GLN A 222 4.69 -18.12 -13.32
CA GLN A 222 6.08 -18.56 -13.16
C GLN A 222 6.80 -17.81 -12.03
N ARG A 223 7.12 -18.52 -10.93
CA ARG A 223 7.92 -18.00 -9.81
C ARG A 223 9.40 -18.44 -9.95
N TYR A 224 10.26 -17.59 -10.51
CA TYR A 224 11.66 -17.89 -10.87
C TYR A 224 12.64 -17.76 -9.69
N SER A 225 13.73 -18.54 -9.69
CA SER A 225 14.67 -18.61 -8.54
C SER A 225 15.57 -17.40 -8.33
N ASN A 226 15.80 -16.61 -9.37
CA ASN A 226 16.50 -15.31 -9.30
C ASN A 226 15.54 -14.12 -9.16
N CYS A 227 14.25 -14.39 -8.95
CA CYS A 227 13.25 -13.40 -8.61
C CYS A 227 12.83 -13.51 -7.15
N GLU A 228 12.52 -12.38 -6.55
CA GLU A 228 11.86 -12.26 -5.26
C GLU A 228 10.54 -11.52 -5.44
N TYR A 229 9.53 -11.91 -4.67
CA TYR A 229 8.13 -11.52 -4.86
C TYR A 229 7.57 -10.94 -3.56
N THR A 230 6.78 -9.88 -3.66
CA THR A 230 5.93 -9.42 -2.57
C THR A 230 4.52 -9.18 -3.11
N GLU A 231 3.53 -9.57 -2.32
CA GLU A 231 2.11 -9.30 -2.58
C GLU A 231 1.69 -8.22 -1.59
N ASP A 232 1.12 -7.13 -2.13
CA ASP A 232 1.05 -5.78 -1.59
C ASP A 232 2.41 -5.05 -1.40
N ALA A 233 2.47 -3.82 -1.91
CA ALA A 233 3.70 -3.04 -2.03
C ALA A 233 4.10 -2.31 -0.73
N PRO A 234 5.41 -2.06 -0.50
CA PRO A 234 5.87 -1.21 0.60
C PRO A 234 5.14 0.15 0.62
N GLY A 235 4.54 0.48 1.75
CA GLY A 235 3.84 1.75 1.96
C GLY A 235 2.39 1.82 1.46
N ARG A 236 1.81 0.75 0.89
CA ARG A 236 0.38 0.67 0.55
C ARG A 236 -0.21 -0.73 0.82
N PRO A 237 -0.52 -1.10 2.07
CA PRO A 237 -1.29 -2.31 2.34
C PRO A 237 -2.70 -2.20 1.73
N GLY A 238 -3.13 -3.18 0.93
CA GLY A 238 -4.50 -3.30 0.42
C GLY A 238 -4.81 -2.66 -0.95
N VAL A 239 -3.82 -2.22 -1.72
CA VAL A 239 -4.05 -1.73 -3.11
C VAL A 239 -4.06 -2.83 -4.17
N GLY A 240 -3.75 -4.07 -3.82
CA GLY A 240 -3.86 -5.21 -4.74
C GLY A 240 -2.81 -5.18 -5.84
N TRP A 241 -1.54 -4.98 -5.47
CA TRP A 241 -0.40 -5.07 -6.38
C TRP A 241 0.51 -6.23 -6.01
N THR A 242 1.04 -6.93 -6.99
CA THR A 242 2.17 -7.85 -6.82
C THR A 242 3.41 -7.23 -7.44
N THR A 243 4.53 -7.26 -6.72
CA THR A 243 5.83 -6.82 -7.24
C THR A 243 6.79 -8.01 -7.29
N ALA A 244 7.43 -8.24 -8.45
CA ALA A 244 8.55 -9.14 -8.59
C ALA A 244 9.81 -8.37 -8.95
N LEU A 245 10.92 -8.65 -8.27
CA LEU A 245 12.24 -8.10 -8.55
C LEU A 245 13.17 -9.24 -8.95
N CYS A 246 13.65 -9.20 -10.20
CA CYS A 246 14.39 -10.29 -10.83
C CYS A 246 15.82 -9.86 -11.18
N SER A 247 16.80 -10.44 -10.49
CA SER A 247 18.23 -10.21 -10.74
C SER A 247 18.71 -11.10 -11.88
N VAL A 248 19.06 -10.51 -13.02
CA VAL A 248 19.53 -11.22 -14.22
C VAL A 248 21.01 -10.91 -14.44
N GLU A 249 21.86 -11.88 -14.13
CA GLU A 249 23.31 -11.79 -14.31
C GLU A 249 23.71 -11.76 -15.80
N GLY A 250 24.70 -10.94 -16.15
CA GLY A 250 25.26 -10.83 -17.51
C GLY A 250 25.96 -9.50 -17.76
N SER A 251 26.76 -9.42 -18.82
CA SER A 251 27.24 -8.12 -19.36
C SER A 251 26.31 -7.66 -20.46
N PHE A 252 25.77 -6.45 -20.33
CA PHE A 252 24.82 -5.85 -21.26
C PHE A 252 25.50 -4.71 -22.02
N GLU A 253 26.06 -5.05 -23.19
CA GLU A 253 27.00 -4.22 -23.96
C GLU A 253 26.34 -3.03 -24.67
N VAL A 254 27.15 -2.04 -25.05
CA VAL A 254 26.68 -0.79 -25.65
C VAL A 254 26.11 -0.97 -27.07
N GLY A 255 24.88 -0.49 -27.25
CA GLY A 255 24.07 -0.59 -28.46
C GLY A 255 23.65 -2.02 -28.79
N GLU A 256 23.55 -2.90 -27.79
CA GLU A 256 22.99 -4.25 -27.91
C GLU A 256 21.55 -4.30 -27.42
N THR A 257 20.74 -5.13 -28.09
CA THR A 257 19.36 -5.43 -27.69
C THR A 257 19.31 -6.84 -27.11
N TYR A 258 18.72 -6.97 -25.92
CA TYR A 258 18.58 -8.23 -25.21
C TYR A 258 17.11 -8.52 -24.95
N THR A 259 16.72 -9.79 -25.06
CA THR A 259 15.37 -10.27 -24.74
C THR A 259 15.43 -11.44 -23.76
N LEU A 260 14.38 -11.67 -22.97
CA LEU A 260 14.33 -12.85 -22.11
C LEU A 260 14.36 -14.14 -22.95
N ALA A 261 15.25 -15.07 -22.57
CA ALA A 261 15.41 -16.38 -23.22
C ALA A 261 14.14 -17.26 -23.15
N THR A 262 13.22 -16.92 -22.26
CA THR A 262 11.86 -17.46 -22.18
C THR A 262 10.94 -16.30 -21.85
N PRO A 263 9.97 -15.95 -22.72
CA PRO A 263 9.00 -14.90 -22.43
C PRO A 263 8.20 -15.21 -21.15
N LEU A 264 7.81 -14.17 -20.42
CA LEU A 264 6.89 -14.33 -19.30
C LEU A 264 5.48 -14.58 -19.85
N THR A 265 4.61 -15.23 -19.07
CA THR A 265 3.18 -15.34 -19.41
C THR A 265 2.39 -14.46 -18.46
N VAL A 266 1.77 -13.41 -18.99
CA VAL A 266 0.81 -12.57 -18.25
C VAL A 266 -0.59 -13.15 -18.49
N GLU A 267 -1.30 -13.44 -17.40
CA GLU A 267 -2.65 -14.02 -17.41
C GLU A 267 -3.65 -13.04 -16.79
N ALA A 268 -4.74 -12.76 -17.50
CA ALA A 268 -5.91 -12.15 -16.89
C ALA A 268 -6.67 -13.23 -16.11
N THR A 269 -6.66 -13.14 -14.78
CA THR A 269 -7.29 -14.13 -13.90
C THR A 269 -8.82 -13.94 -13.84
N SER A 270 -9.52 -14.84 -13.14
CA SER A 270 -10.98 -14.77 -12.95
C SER A 270 -11.48 -13.46 -12.31
N ARG A 271 -10.62 -12.74 -11.59
CA ARG A 271 -10.95 -11.47 -10.94
C ARG A 271 -10.66 -10.22 -11.79
N ALA A 272 -10.02 -10.34 -12.96
CA ALA A 272 -9.59 -9.20 -13.76
C ALA A 272 -10.76 -8.33 -14.27
N PHE A 273 -10.58 -7.00 -14.31
CA PHE A 273 -11.58 -6.06 -14.83
C PHE A 273 -10.93 -4.80 -15.41
N TYR A 274 -10.36 -3.93 -14.56
CA TYR A 274 -9.47 -2.85 -14.96
C TYR A 274 -8.14 -3.07 -14.25
N ASP A 275 -7.10 -3.35 -15.02
CA ASP A 275 -5.85 -3.89 -14.50
C ASP A 275 -4.66 -3.30 -15.26
N THR A 276 -3.51 -3.20 -14.57
CA THR A 276 -2.29 -2.56 -15.10
C THR A 276 -1.10 -3.49 -14.89
N PHE A 277 -0.27 -3.61 -15.92
CA PHE A 277 1.05 -4.25 -15.85
C PHE A 277 2.13 -3.21 -16.16
N ILE A 278 3.07 -3.03 -15.24
CA ILE A 278 4.24 -2.17 -15.37
C ILE A 278 5.47 -3.06 -15.37
N TYR A 279 6.39 -2.82 -16.30
CA TYR A 279 7.65 -3.55 -16.38
C TYR A 279 8.79 -2.57 -16.63
N ARG A 280 9.83 -2.69 -15.80
CA ARG A 280 10.95 -1.75 -15.73
C ARG A 280 12.28 -2.48 -15.61
N ILE A 281 13.33 -1.95 -16.21
CA ILE A 281 14.69 -2.47 -16.08
C ILE A 281 15.61 -1.45 -15.38
N HIS A 282 16.62 -1.94 -14.67
CA HIS A 282 17.67 -1.14 -14.03
C HIS A 282 19.00 -1.89 -14.03
N GLU A 283 20.13 -1.22 -13.80
CA GLU A 283 21.39 -1.91 -13.42
C GLU A 283 21.21 -2.61 -12.05
N ASP A 284 21.70 -3.85 -11.91
CA ASP A 284 21.50 -4.66 -10.70
C ASP A 284 22.46 -4.35 -9.54
N SER A 285 22.32 -3.15 -8.97
CA SER A 285 23.12 -2.73 -7.81
C SER A 285 22.46 -3.04 -6.47
N ALA A 286 23.26 -3.18 -5.40
CA ALA A 286 22.74 -3.35 -4.04
C ALA A 286 21.92 -2.14 -3.57
N ALA A 287 22.26 -0.93 -4.03
CA ALA A 287 21.49 0.28 -3.78
C ALA A 287 20.13 0.21 -4.49
N GLN A 288 20.10 -0.20 -5.77
CA GLN A 288 18.85 -0.32 -6.52
C GLN A 288 17.92 -1.39 -5.95
N ARG A 289 18.44 -2.58 -5.61
CA ARG A 289 17.66 -3.61 -4.91
C ARG A 289 17.09 -3.12 -3.58
N THR A 290 17.82 -2.29 -2.85
CA THR A 290 17.33 -1.70 -1.59
C THR A 290 16.24 -0.67 -1.84
N ALA A 291 16.43 0.22 -2.82
CA ALA A 291 15.45 1.24 -3.20
C ALA A 291 14.14 0.62 -3.72
N GLN A 292 14.22 -0.38 -4.60
CA GLN A 292 13.05 -1.06 -5.16
C GLN A 292 12.27 -1.89 -4.13
N ARG A 293 12.94 -2.39 -3.08
CA ARG A 293 12.25 -3.06 -1.96
C ARG A 293 11.56 -2.08 -1.00
N ALA A 294 12.04 -0.84 -0.88
CA ALA A 294 11.54 0.20 0.01
C ALA A 294 11.13 -0.29 1.42
N GLY A 295 11.90 -1.22 2.00
CA GLY A 295 11.65 -1.80 3.34
C GLY A 295 10.66 -2.98 3.41
N ALA A 296 9.96 -3.33 2.32
CA ALA A 296 9.10 -4.53 2.30
C ALA A 296 9.91 -5.83 2.35
N SER A 297 9.25 -6.87 2.87
CA SER A 297 9.74 -8.24 2.82
C SER A 297 9.35 -8.87 1.47
N PHE A 298 10.27 -9.64 0.89
CA PHE A 298 10.05 -10.37 -0.37
C PHE A 298 10.43 -11.85 -0.17
N GLU A 299 9.67 -12.74 -0.80
CA GLU A 299 9.92 -14.18 -0.82
C GLU A 299 10.57 -14.59 -2.14
N ARG A 300 11.64 -15.39 -2.09
CA ARG A 300 12.34 -15.85 -3.29
C ARG A 300 11.59 -17.00 -3.98
N GLY A 301 11.46 -16.94 -5.30
CA GLY A 301 10.88 -18.04 -6.10
C GLY A 301 11.75 -19.29 -6.13
N THR A 302 11.21 -20.40 -6.65
CA THR A 302 11.86 -21.73 -6.61
C THR A 302 11.96 -22.43 -7.96
N GLY A 303 11.44 -21.82 -9.03
CA GLY A 303 11.53 -22.34 -10.40
C GLY A 303 12.89 -22.14 -11.06
N GLY A 304 12.92 -22.24 -12.40
CA GLY A 304 14.12 -21.92 -13.18
C GLY A 304 14.59 -20.47 -12.98
N ALA A 305 15.81 -20.14 -13.39
CA ALA A 305 16.31 -18.77 -13.40
C ALA A 305 15.97 -18.08 -14.73
N LEU A 306 15.48 -16.84 -14.68
CA LEU A 306 15.40 -15.96 -15.84
C LEU A 306 16.78 -15.65 -16.38
N LYS A 307 16.88 -15.56 -17.71
CA LYS A 307 18.08 -15.18 -18.44
C LYS A 307 17.70 -14.24 -19.57
N ALA A 308 18.51 -13.23 -19.82
CA ALA A 308 18.44 -12.42 -21.02
C ALA A 308 19.49 -12.91 -22.03
N VAL A 309 19.17 -12.81 -23.32
CA VAL A 309 20.05 -13.20 -24.44
C VAL A 309 20.04 -12.12 -25.53
N PRO A 310 21.16 -11.90 -26.24
CA PRO A 310 21.18 -10.97 -27.36
C PRO A 310 20.15 -11.36 -28.43
N VAL A 311 19.48 -10.36 -29.00
CA VAL A 311 18.64 -10.56 -30.19
C VAL A 311 19.55 -10.91 -31.37
N LYS A 312 19.13 -11.88 -32.20
CA LYS A 312 19.96 -12.34 -33.32
C LYS A 312 20.27 -11.20 -34.29
N GLY A 313 21.56 -10.91 -34.46
CA GLY A 313 22.05 -9.91 -35.40
C GLY A 313 22.47 -8.58 -34.78
N THR A 314 22.25 -8.35 -33.48
CA THR A 314 22.86 -7.19 -32.78
C THR A 314 24.30 -7.51 -32.35
N ALA A 315 24.48 -8.68 -31.73
CA ALA A 315 25.67 -9.12 -30.98
C ALA A 315 27.05 -8.56 -31.42
N LYS A 316 27.49 -7.50 -30.75
CA LYS A 316 28.88 -7.00 -30.74
C LYS A 316 29.78 -7.82 -29.82
N SER A 317 31.08 -7.66 -30.04
CA SER A 317 32.11 -8.16 -29.12
C SER A 317 32.15 -7.31 -27.84
N PRO A 318 32.39 -7.91 -26.65
CA PRO A 318 32.47 -7.16 -25.40
C PRO A 318 33.49 -6.03 -25.44
N ALA A 319 33.12 -4.85 -24.92
CA ALA A 319 34.03 -3.72 -24.84
C ALA A 319 35.19 -4.04 -23.88
N LYS A 320 36.42 -4.00 -24.39
CA LYS A 320 37.62 -4.41 -23.65
C LYS A 320 37.94 -3.41 -22.53
N GLY A 321 37.45 -3.68 -21.33
CA GLY A 321 37.60 -2.81 -20.15
C GLY A 321 36.29 -2.48 -19.42
N ALA A 322 35.16 -3.07 -19.80
CA ALA A 322 33.87 -2.87 -19.14
C ALA A 322 33.81 -3.51 -17.73
N THR A 323 34.49 -2.90 -16.75
CA THR A 323 34.31 -3.19 -15.32
C THR A 323 34.25 -1.89 -14.52
N ALA A 324 33.13 -1.18 -14.59
CA ALA A 324 32.74 -0.18 -13.60
C ALA A 324 31.25 0.15 -13.74
N ARG A 325 30.60 0.40 -12.60
CA ARG A 325 29.17 0.69 -12.43
C ARG A 325 28.81 2.13 -12.81
N GLY A 326 27.55 2.37 -13.12
CA GLY A 326 27.01 3.70 -13.34
C GLY A 326 25.49 3.65 -13.31
N ALA A 327 24.85 4.68 -12.74
CA ALA A 327 23.39 4.80 -12.83
C ALA A 327 22.95 4.88 -14.30
N ASP A 328 21.66 4.59 -14.53
CA ASP A 328 21.06 4.76 -15.84
C ASP A 328 21.10 6.25 -16.27
N LEU A 329 21.49 6.51 -17.52
CA LEU A 329 21.61 7.87 -18.06
C LEU A 329 20.25 8.55 -18.28
N ASP A 330 19.23 7.80 -18.72
CA ASP A 330 17.87 8.31 -18.94
C ASP A 330 16.84 7.38 -18.27
N PRO A 331 16.72 7.46 -16.93
CA PRO A 331 15.90 6.53 -16.15
C PRO A 331 14.39 6.65 -16.40
N TRP A 332 13.95 7.50 -17.33
CA TRP A 332 12.55 7.66 -17.75
C TRP A 332 12.16 6.71 -18.90
N ASN A 333 13.14 6.21 -19.67
CA ASN A 333 12.89 5.34 -20.82
C ASN A 333 13.00 3.83 -20.50
N ASN A 334 13.38 3.49 -19.26
CA ASN A 334 13.60 2.12 -18.81
C ASN A 334 12.33 1.38 -18.35
N GLN A 335 11.15 2.01 -18.49
CA GLN A 335 9.85 1.48 -18.14
C GLN A 335 8.90 1.56 -19.34
N HIS A 336 8.05 0.53 -19.47
CA HIS A 336 6.75 0.66 -20.13
C HIS A 336 5.64 0.11 -19.22
N GLU A 337 4.39 0.40 -19.59
CA GLU A 337 3.19 -0.05 -18.90
C GLU A 337 2.09 -0.37 -19.91
N ALA A 338 1.15 -1.24 -19.51
CA ALA A 338 -0.03 -1.59 -20.29
C ALA A 338 -1.26 -1.68 -19.37
N ASP A 339 -2.34 -1.02 -19.76
CA ASP A 339 -3.65 -1.15 -19.12
C ASP A 339 -4.54 -2.13 -19.89
N PHE A 340 -5.31 -2.91 -19.13
CA PHE A 340 -6.20 -3.94 -19.64
C PHE A 340 -7.63 -3.69 -19.19
N ARG A 341 -8.55 -3.91 -20.12
CA ARG A 341 -9.97 -4.00 -19.88
C ARG A 341 -10.42 -5.45 -20.09
N THR A 342 -10.82 -6.11 -19.02
CA THR A 342 -11.33 -7.48 -19.08
C THR A 342 -12.85 -7.47 -19.04
N LYS A 343 -13.48 -8.26 -19.93
CA LYS A 343 -14.94 -8.47 -19.95
C LYS A 343 -15.37 -9.32 -18.77
N ASN A 344 -15.60 -8.65 -17.64
CA ASN A 344 -15.96 -9.25 -16.36
C ASN A 344 -16.95 -8.34 -15.61
N THR A 345 -17.45 -8.80 -14.46
CA THR A 345 -18.38 -8.05 -13.59
C THR A 345 -18.02 -8.18 -12.13
N ALA A 346 -18.46 -7.25 -11.30
CA ALA A 346 -18.54 -7.37 -9.85
C ALA A 346 -20.02 -7.35 -9.42
N ASP A 347 -20.31 -7.59 -8.14
CA ASP A 347 -21.68 -7.70 -7.62
C ASP A 347 -21.69 -7.15 -6.18
N PHE A 348 -22.12 -5.91 -5.99
CA PHE A 348 -21.99 -5.19 -4.72
C PHE A 348 -23.29 -5.30 -3.90
N VAL A 349 -23.38 -6.38 -3.13
CA VAL A 349 -24.55 -6.73 -2.29
C VAL A 349 -24.52 -5.95 -0.99
N ALA A 350 -25.46 -5.03 -0.79
CA ALA A 350 -25.60 -4.27 0.45
C ALA A 350 -26.21 -5.11 1.57
N TYR A 351 -25.91 -4.76 2.82
CA TYR A 351 -26.55 -5.34 4.00
C TYR A 351 -26.73 -4.30 5.12
N GLY A 352 -27.63 -4.59 6.07
CA GLY A 352 -27.81 -3.82 7.29
C GLY A 352 -28.51 -4.67 8.35
N ASP A 353 -28.15 -4.44 9.61
CA ASP A 353 -28.66 -5.24 10.73
C ASP A 353 -30.14 -4.99 11.10
N GLU A 354 -30.76 -6.00 11.70
CA GLU A 354 -31.95 -5.84 12.54
C GLU A 354 -31.52 -5.74 14.01
N VAL A 355 -31.92 -4.65 14.68
CA VAL A 355 -31.50 -4.31 16.05
C VAL A 355 -32.71 -3.96 16.91
N ALA A 356 -32.64 -4.23 18.21
CA ALA A 356 -33.75 -3.95 19.12
C ALA A 356 -33.26 -3.32 20.43
N GLY A 357 -34.06 -2.41 21.00
CA GLY A 357 -33.74 -1.72 22.25
C GLY A 357 -34.88 -0.82 22.73
N ALA A 358 -34.83 -0.47 24.01
CA ALA A 358 -35.77 0.47 24.61
C ALA A 358 -35.46 1.93 24.22
N GLU A 359 -36.44 2.81 24.34
CA GLU A 359 -36.22 4.26 24.23
C GLU A 359 -35.13 4.74 25.21
N GLY A 360 -34.27 5.64 24.74
CA GLY A 360 -33.08 6.12 25.44
C GLY A 360 -31.87 5.18 25.40
N SER A 361 -32.01 3.93 24.93
CA SER A 361 -30.88 3.00 24.81
C SER A 361 -30.06 3.22 23.53
N THR A 362 -28.79 2.83 23.55
CA THR A 362 -27.90 2.82 22.37
C THR A 362 -27.62 1.40 21.94
N VAL A 363 -27.87 1.11 20.66
CA VAL A 363 -27.63 -0.17 20.00
C VAL A 363 -26.52 -0.03 18.95
N LYS A 364 -25.86 -1.14 18.63
CA LYS A 364 -24.91 -1.23 17.51
C LYS A 364 -25.61 -1.83 16.31
N ALA A 365 -25.43 -1.21 15.15
CA ALA A 365 -25.89 -1.73 13.87
C ALA A 365 -24.69 -1.76 12.92
N ASP A 366 -24.31 -2.95 12.47
CA ASP A 366 -23.39 -3.12 11.37
C ASP A 366 -24.15 -2.95 10.05
N ILE A 367 -23.59 -2.12 9.18
CA ILE A 367 -24.11 -1.89 7.83
C ILE A 367 -22.96 -1.95 6.84
N GLY A 368 -23.25 -2.19 5.57
CA GLY A 368 -22.18 -2.23 4.58
C GLY A 368 -22.57 -2.84 3.26
N PHE A 369 -21.57 -3.41 2.59
CA PHE A 369 -21.77 -4.26 1.43
C PHE A 369 -20.62 -5.27 1.30
N ARG A 370 -20.88 -6.35 0.56
CA ARG A 370 -19.88 -7.31 0.07
C ARG A 370 -19.80 -7.26 -1.44
N ASN A 371 -18.62 -7.54 -1.99
CA ASN A 371 -18.44 -7.81 -3.41
C ASN A 371 -18.48 -9.32 -3.65
N GLU A 372 -19.61 -9.83 -4.12
CA GLU A 372 -19.79 -11.24 -4.48
C GLU A 372 -19.15 -11.58 -5.86
N GLY A 373 -18.53 -10.60 -6.51
CA GLY A 373 -17.55 -10.79 -7.58
C GLY A 373 -18.16 -11.06 -8.96
N PRO A 374 -17.47 -11.82 -9.83
CA PRO A 374 -16.13 -12.41 -9.64
C PRO A 374 -14.97 -11.40 -9.67
N ALA A 375 -15.17 -10.18 -10.20
CA ALA A 375 -14.11 -9.20 -10.33
C ALA A 375 -13.71 -8.52 -9.01
N TRP A 376 -12.44 -8.14 -8.89
CA TRP A 376 -12.05 -7.03 -8.04
C TRP A 376 -12.24 -5.72 -8.83
N ILE A 377 -12.53 -4.61 -8.14
CA ILE A 377 -12.61 -3.29 -8.78
C ILE A 377 -11.53 -2.40 -8.17
N GLY A 378 -10.61 -1.93 -9.00
CA GLY A 378 -9.53 -1.02 -8.62
C GLY A 378 -9.47 0.21 -9.51
N TYR A 379 -9.63 1.40 -8.92
CA TYR A 379 -9.35 2.68 -9.57
C TYR A 379 -7.90 3.13 -9.29
N ILE A 380 -6.96 2.19 -9.44
CA ILE A 380 -5.54 2.32 -9.11
C ILE A 380 -4.81 3.45 -9.85
N ARG A 381 -5.35 3.90 -10.99
CA ARG A 381 -4.81 5.04 -11.75
C ARG A 381 -5.25 6.41 -11.19
N SER A 382 -6.54 6.58 -10.84
CA SER A 382 -7.05 7.86 -10.31
C SER A 382 -6.88 7.99 -8.79
N GLY A 383 -6.85 6.87 -8.07
CA GLY A 383 -6.86 6.86 -6.61
C GLY A 383 -8.22 7.21 -5.99
N GLU A 384 -9.26 7.41 -6.80
CA GLU A 384 -10.60 7.76 -6.35
C GLU A 384 -11.33 6.57 -5.70
N PRO A 385 -12.24 6.81 -4.74
CA PRO A 385 -13.10 5.77 -4.20
C PRO A 385 -13.92 5.04 -5.28
N VAL A 386 -13.90 3.71 -5.26
CA VAL A 386 -14.69 2.84 -6.16
C VAL A 386 -16.20 3.10 -6.04
N ALA A 387 -16.69 3.24 -4.82
CA ALA A 387 -18.10 3.40 -4.49
C ALA A 387 -18.26 4.19 -3.19
N THR A 388 -19.49 4.36 -2.73
CA THR A 388 -19.82 4.90 -1.42
C THR A 388 -21.02 4.17 -0.84
N VAL A 389 -20.99 3.91 0.48
CA VAL A 389 -22.17 3.45 1.22
C VAL A 389 -22.94 4.66 1.69
N ASP A 390 -24.23 4.68 1.35
CA ASP A 390 -25.17 5.75 1.64
C ASP A 390 -26.20 5.24 2.66
N PHE A 391 -26.12 5.75 3.88
CA PHE A 391 -26.95 5.34 4.99
C PHE A 391 -27.93 6.45 5.36
N THR A 392 -29.22 6.14 5.33
CA THR A 392 -30.30 6.98 5.87
C THR A 392 -30.66 6.47 7.26
N VAL A 393 -30.59 7.32 8.28
CA VAL A 393 -30.81 6.92 9.67
C VAL A 393 -32.29 6.53 9.89
N PRO A 394 -32.60 5.41 10.58
CA PRO A 394 -33.96 5.02 10.92
C PRO A 394 -34.71 6.12 11.69
N GLN A 395 -35.99 6.33 11.38
CA GLN A 395 -36.83 7.28 12.13
C GLN A 395 -36.88 6.91 13.62
N GLY A 396 -36.91 7.91 14.50
CA GLY A 396 -36.89 7.68 15.94
C GLY A 396 -35.51 7.26 16.47
N THR A 397 -34.45 7.42 15.69
CA THR A 397 -33.07 7.19 16.15
C THR A 397 -32.10 8.31 15.76
N SER A 398 -31.00 8.42 16.51
CA SER A 398 -29.90 9.33 16.24
C SER A 398 -28.55 8.62 16.34
N VAL A 399 -27.67 8.87 15.38
CA VAL A 399 -26.30 8.34 15.39
C VAL A 399 -25.50 9.03 16.50
N THR A 400 -25.01 8.27 17.47
CA THR A 400 -24.11 8.74 18.54
C THR A 400 -22.64 8.46 18.24
N SER A 401 -22.35 7.46 17.41
CA SER A 401 -21.00 7.17 16.90
C SER A 401 -21.06 6.62 15.48
N LYS A 402 -20.09 7.00 14.66
CA LYS A 402 -19.95 6.62 13.25
C LYS A 402 -18.49 6.21 12.98
N PRO A 403 -18.21 5.40 11.94
CA PRO A 403 -16.85 5.21 11.45
C PRO A 403 -16.23 6.54 10.97
N ASP A 404 -14.94 6.74 11.18
CA ASP A 404 -14.24 8.00 10.84
C ASP A 404 -14.40 8.38 9.37
N ARG A 405 -14.30 7.38 8.49
CA ARG A 405 -14.46 7.47 7.03
C ARG A 405 -15.85 7.88 6.53
N CYS A 406 -16.85 7.93 7.41
CA CYS A 406 -18.21 8.34 7.07
C CYS A 406 -18.41 9.84 7.30
N ARG A 407 -18.96 10.55 6.31
CA ARG A 407 -19.30 11.97 6.38
C ARG A 407 -20.79 12.14 6.68
N ALA A 408 -21.12 12.95 7.69
CA ALA A 408 -22.48 13.43 7.95
C ALA A 408 -22.93 14.38 6.83
N VAL A 409 -24.15 14.22 6.33
CA VAL A 409 -24.71 15.06 5.25
C VAL A 409 -26.13 15.49 5.57
N THR A 410 -26.66 16.45 4.80
CA THR A 410 -28.09 16.78 4.86
C THR A 410 -28.92 15.61 4.31
N ALA A 411 -30.24 15.60 4.55
CA ALA A 411 -31.12 14.56 3.99
C ALA A 411 -31.02 14.45 2.45
N GLY A 412 -30.84 15.58 1.76
CA GLY A 412 -30.58 15.63 0.31
C GLY A 412 -29.19 15.17 -0.13
N GLY A 413 -28.29 14.82 0.79
CA GLY A 413 -26.91 14.42 0.51
C GLY A 413 -25.94 15.60 0.34
N GLY A 414 -26.36 16.82 0.66
CA GLY A 414 -25.53 18.02 0.59
C GLY A 414 -24.50 18.08 1.73
N TYR A 415 -23.40 18.81 1.47
CA TYR A 415 -22.35 19.05 2.45
C TYR A 415 -22.87 19.68 3.74
N ARG A 416 -22.22 19.34 4.87
CA ARG A 416 -22.50 19.84 6.21
C ARG A 416 -21.18 20.08 6.91
N GLU A 417 -20.96 21.28 7.46
CA GLU A 417 -19.73 21.60 8.20
C GLU A 417 -19.65 20.87 9.54
N ASP A 418 -20.78 20.79 10.25
CA ASP A 418 -20.89 20.03 11.49
C ASP A 418 -20.96 18.52 11.23
N GLN A 419 -19.81 17.87 11.46
CA GLN A 419 -19.60 16.42 11.34
C GLN A 419 -19.77 15.65 12.66
N LYS A 420 -20.11 16.32 13.77
CA LYS A 420 -20.14 15.72 15.12
C LYS A 420 -21.55 15.55 15.68
N SER A 421 -22.49 16.43 15.36
CA SER A 421 -23.89 16.23 15.78
C SER A 421 -24.57 15.12 14.95
N PRO A 422 -25.64 14.50 15.47
CA PRO A 422 -26.48 13.59 14.70
C PRO A 422 -26.99 14.23 13.40
N ALA A 423 -26.96 13.46 12.33
CA ALA A 423 -27.44 13.83 11.00
C ALA A 423 -28.42 12.78 10.47
N PRO A 424 -29.35 13.14 9.56
CA PRO A 424 -30.33 12.19 9.02
C PRO A 424 -29.71 11.17 8.06
N ARG A 425 -28.47 11.40 7.61
CA ARG A 425 -27.83 10.63 6.54
C ARG A 425 -26.31 10.72 6.63
N TYR A 426 -25.64 9.61 6.27
CA TYR A 426 -24.19 9.46 6.26
C TYR A 426 -23.72 8.85 4.92
N VAL A 427 -22.54 9.27 4.46
CA VAL A 427 -21.95 8.85 3.19
C VAL A 427 -20.51 8.39 3.45
N CYS A 428 -20.19 7.15 3.09
CA CYS A 428 -18.95 6.46 3.48
C CYS A 428 -18.21 5.96 2.23
N ASP A 429 -17.39 6.83 1.64
CA ASP A 429 -16.67 6.58 0.37
C ASP A 429 -15.63 5.46 0.56
N THR A 430 -15.56 4.45 -0.32
CA THR A 430 -14.64 3.29 -0.18
C THR A 430 -13.17 3.69 -0.30
N SER A 431 -12.24 2.71 -0.24
CA SER A 431 -10.89 2.94 -0.78
C SER A 431 -10.90 2.96 -2.32
N MET A 432 -9.74 3.21 -2.93
CA MET A 432 -9.53 3.08 -4.38
C MET A 432 -9.63 1.64 -4.91
N ALA A 433 -9.76 0.65 -4.03
CA ALA A 433 -9.96 -0.74 -4.37
C ALA A 433 -11.07 -1.38 -3.51
N VAL A 434 -11.81 -2.31 -4.13
CA VAL A 434 -12.71 -3.26 -3.47
C VAL A 434 -12.38 -4.64 -4.04
N LEU A 435 -11.91 -5.55 -3.17
CA LEU A 435 -11.47 -6.87 -3.57
C LEU A 435 -12.66 -7.79 -3.93
N ASP A 436 -12.42 -8.81 -4.75
CA ASP A 436 -13.28 -9.99 -4.87
C ASP A 436 -13.46 -10.65 -3.50
N GLY A 437 -14.71 -10.89 -3.08
CA GLY A 437 -15.05 -11.36 -1.73
C GLY A 437 -14.82 -10.31 -0.62
N GLY A 438 -14.31 -9.12 -0.96
CA GLY A 438 -14.13 -8.01 -0.05
C GLY A 438 -15.42 -7.22 0.18
N GLY A 439 -15.30 -6.02 0.72
CA GLY A 439 -16.44 -5.17 1.02
C GLY A 439 -16.08 -3.98 1.89
N LEU A 440 -17.10 -3.39 2.50
CA LEU A 440 -16.93 -2.33 3.49
C LEU A 440 -17.92 -2.54 4.63
N ASP A 441 -17.39 -2.80 5.82
CA ASP A 441 -18.17 -3.06 7.03
C ASP A 441 -18.11 -1.81 7.94
N LEU A 442 -19.26 -1.33 8.39
CA LEU A 442 -19.41 -0.02 9.04
C LEU A 442 -20.25 -0.14 10.32
N PRO A 443 -19.60 -0.23 11.51
CA PRO A 443 -20.30 -0.21 12.79
C PRO A 443 -20.81 1.20 13.11
N PHE A 444 -22.12 1.36 13.22
CA PHE A 444 -22.76 2.57 13.75
C PHE A 444 -23.32 2.33 15.15
N GLU A 445 -23.26 3.35 16.00
CA GLU A 445 -24.00 3.37 17.27
C GLU A 445 -25.23 4.28 17.12
N LEU A 446 -26.41 3.69 17.29
CA LEU A 446 -27.71 4.35 17.16
C LEU A 446 -28.35 4.46 18.55
N ARG A 447 -28.65 5.68 19.01
CA ARG A 447 -29.55 5.88 20.15
C ARG A 447 -30.99 5.83 19.66
N ILE A 448 -31.83 5.06 20.33
CA ILE A 448 -33.27 5.02 20.10
C ILE A 448 -33.89 6.21 20.85
N ASP A 449 -34.33 7.22 20.10
CA ASP A 449 -34.95 8.43 20.62
C ASP A 449 -36.46 8.28 20.84
N GLU A 450 -37.10 7.41 20.05
CA GLU A 450 -38.52 7.06 20.13
C GLU A 450 -38.66 5.56 19.84
N GLY A 451 -39.43 4.84 20.68
CA GLY A 451 -39.61 3.39 20.59
C GLY A 451 -40.46 2.89 19.42
N LEU A 452 -40.19 3.36 18.20
CA LEU A 452 -40.91 2.98 16.98
C LEU A 452 -40.62 1.52 16.60
N VAL A 453 -41.67 0.77 16.26
CA VAL A 453 -41.60 -0.62 15.76
C VAL A 453 -41.37 -0.61 14.26
N GLY A 454 -40.43 -1.44 13.78
CA GLY A 454 -40.11 -1.58 12.36
C GLY A 454 -39.51 -0.33 11.70
N ALA A 455 -38.90 0.56 12.49
CA ALA A 455 -38.30 1.78 11.95
C ALA A 455 -37.11 1.43 11.05
N SER A 456 -37.20 1.80 9.76
CA SER A 456 -36.25 1.39 8.74
C SER A 456 -35.33 2.52 8.28
N GLY A 457 -34.03 2.24 8.25
CA GLY A 457 -33.00 3.08 7.66
C GLY A 457 -32.45 2.42 6.40
N LYS A 458 -32.37 3.14 5.28
CA LYS A 458 -31.90 2.57 4.02
C LYS A 458 -30.38 2.55 3.95
N VAL A 459 -29.80 1.43 3.54
CA VAL A 459 -28.38 1.27 3.20
C VAL A 459 -28.27 1.04 1.71
N THR A 460 -27.57 1.90 0.96
CA THR A 460 -27.35 1.72 -0.48
C THR A 460 -25.86 1.87 -0.81
N VAL A 461 -25.27 0.88 -1.48
CA VAL A 461 -23.94 1.05 -2.11
C VAL A 461 -24.10 1.56 -3.53
N ARG A 462 -23.40 2.65 -3.87
CA ARG A 462 -23.58 3.37 -5.14
C ARG A 462 -22.29 4.05 -5.60
N SER A 463 -22.28 4.57 -6.82
CA SER A 463 -21.29 5.55 -7.28
C SER A 463 -21.25 6.75 -6.32
N THR A 464 -20.08 7.34 -6.11
CA THR A 464 -19.86 8.53 -5.26
C THR A 464 -20.73 9.71 -5.69
N TRP A 465 -21.00 9.84 -6.99
CA TRP A 465 -21.81 10.90 -7.60
C TRP A 465 -23.31 10.62 -7.48
N LEU A 466 -24.02 11.42 -6.67
CA LEU A 466 -25.48 11.28 -6.47
C LEU A 466 -26.32 11.39 -7.74
N MET A 467 -25.83 12.10 -8.77
CA MET A 467 -26.54 12.32 -10.03
C MET A 467 -26.41 11.14 -11.01
N ASP A 468 -25.38 10.29 -10.84
CA ASP A 468 -25.25 9.01 -11.55
C ASP A 468 -24.85 7.93 -10.54
N PRO A 469 -25.81 7.40 -9.76
CA PRO A 469 -25.53 6.50 -8.65
C PRO A 469 -25.20 5.07 -9.09
N LYS A 470 -25.28 4.75 -10.38
CA LYS A 470 -25.09 3.39 -10.89
C LYS A 470 -23.62 2.96 -10.78
N LEU A 471 -23.43 1.67 -10.50
CA LEU A 471 -22.12 1.03 -10.60
C LEU A 471 -22.05 0.29 -11.94
N PRO A 472 -21.26 0.75 -12.94
CA PRO A 472 -21.31 0.22 -14.30
C PRO A 472 -20.71 -1.18 -14.44
N PHE A 473 -19.99 -1.66 -13.42
CA PHE A 473 -19.47 -3.02 -13.30
C PHE A 473 -20.47 -4.02 -12.69
N ASP A 474 -21.59 -3.52 -12.17
CA ASP A 474 -22.57 -4.28 -11.40
C ASP A 474 -23.84 -4.58 -12.25
N PRO A 475 -24.10 -5.85 -12.59
CA PRO A 475 -25.25 -6.23 -13.39
C PRO A 475 -26.54 -6.43 -12.59
N LYS A 476 -26.51 -6.36 -11.24
CA LYS A 476 -27.65 -6.66 -10.36
C LYS A 476 -28.07 -5.49 -9.44
N PRO A 477 -28.22 -4.23 -9.93
CA PRO A 477 -28.38 -2.99 -9.14
C PRO A 477 -29.49 -2.96 -8.05
N GLY A 478 -30.36 -3.97 -7.97
CA GLY A 478 -31.36 -4.13 -6.92
C GLY A 478 -30.86 -4.73 -5.60
N ASN A 479 -29.77 -5.52 -5.59
CA ASN A 479 -29.17 -6.05 -4.35
C ASN A 479 -28.18 -5.07 -3.68
N ASN A 480 -27.82 -3.99 -4.38
CA ASN A 480 -27.05 -2.85 -3.87
C ASN A 480 -27.81 -2.01 -2.82
N THR A 481 -29.02 -2.41 -2.40
CA THR A 481 -29.79 -1.76 -1.34
C THR A 481 -30.30 -2.78 -0.34
N ALA A 482 -30.07 -2.48 0.94
CA ALA A 482 -30.58 -3.18 2.10
C ALA A 482 -31.16 -2.18 3.11
N TRP A 483 -31.59 -2.68 4.26
CA TRP A 483 -32.25 -1.89 5.29
C TRP A 483 -31.71 -2.26 6.67
N THR A 484 -31.40 -1.27 7.49
CA THR A 484 -31.27 -1.41 8.94
C THR A 484 -32.67 -1.31 9.54
N ILE A 485 -33.09 -2.30 10.33
CA ILE A 485 -34.41 -2.31 10.97
C ILE A 485 -34.25 -2.17 12.48
N VAL A 486 -34.97 -1.22 13.07
CA VAL A 486 -34.99 -0.98 14.52
C VAL A 486 -36.32 -1.47 15.08
N ASN A 487 -36.26 -2.32 16.10
CA ASN A 487 -37.40 -2.97 16.76
C ASN A 487 -38.34 -3.66 15.76
N GLY A 488 -37.82 -4.58 14.93
CA GLY A 488 -38.60 -5.30 13.93
C GLY A 488 -39.73 -6.17 14.50
N GLU A 489 -40.70 -6.50 13.64
CA GLU A 489 -41.93 -7.22 14.03
C GLU A 489 -41.61 -8.64 14.52
N GLY A 490 -41.61 -8.81 15.85
CA GLY A 490 -41.23 -10.07 16.53
C GLY A 490 -40.13 -9.90 17.58
N SER A 491 -39.41 -8.77 17.58
CA SER A 491 -38.38 -8.44 18.58
C SER A 491 -38.92 -7.80 19.87
N GLY A 492 -40.24 -7.62 19.98
CA GLY A 492 -40.89 -7.07 21.17
C GLY A 492 -40.70 -7.96 22.39
N GLY A 493 -40.02 -7.44 23.41
CA GLY A 493 -39.56 -8.23 24.56
C GLY A 493 -40.69 -8.95 25.31
N ASP A 494 -40.72 -10.27 25.19
CA ASP A 494 -41.54 -11.12 26.06
C ASP A 494 -40.99 -11.07 27.50
N SER A 495 -41.88 -10.77 28.44
CA SER A 495 -41.59 -10.82 29.88
C SER A 495 -42.24 -12.04 30.53
N GLY A 496 -42.08 -13.20 29.88
CA GLY A 496 -41.86 -14.47 30.55
C GLY A 496 -42.95 -15.52 30.41
N SER A 497 -42.64 -16.57 29.64
CA SER A 497 -42.92 -17.96 30.03
C SER A 497 -41.96 -18.94 29.35
N THR A 498 -41.71 -20.09 30.00
CA THR A 498 -41.06 -21.27 29.40
C THR A 498 -41.88 -21.80 28.20
N THR A 499 -41.37 -22.58 27.23
CA THR A 499 -40.46 -23.75 27.33
C THR A 499 -39.97 -24.19 25.93
N ASP A 500 -38.87 -24.97 25.88
CA ASP A 500 -38.44 -25.93 24.83
C ASP A 500 -38.28 -25.51 23.35
N GLY A 501 -37.05 -25.65 22.83
CA GLY A 501 -36.66 -25.22 21.48
C GLY A 501 -36.74 -26.26 20.36
N ALA A 502 -36.30 -25.84 19.17
CA ALA A 502 -35.73 -26.69 18.12
C ALA A 502 -34.94 -25.85 17.08
N ASP A 503 -34.06 -26.56 16.38
CA ASP A 503 -33.07 -26.18 15.36
C ASP A 503 -33.34 -25.01 14.38
N GLY A 504 -32.25 -24.43 13.89
CA GLY A 504 -32.23 -23.28 12.98
C GLY A 504 -32.42 -23.60 11.50
N GLY A 505 -32.85 -22.59 10.75
CA GLY A 505 -32.92 -22.59 9.29
C GLY A 505 -32.60 -21.19 8.74
N SER A 506 -31.77 -21.15 7.70
CA SER A 506 -31.37 -19.93 6.99
C SER A 506 -32.54 -19.28 6.25
N GLY A 507 -32.78 -17.99 6.45
CA GLY A 507 -33.82 -17.20 5.77
C GLY A 507 -33.31 -16.41 4.56
N GLU A 508 -34.03 -16.51 3.45
CA GLU A 508 -33.86 -15.70 2.22
C GLU A 508 -34.33 -14.23 2.40
N PRO A 509 -33.95 -13.31 1.49
CA PRO A 509 -34.10 -11.86 1.71
C PRO A 509 -35.56 -11.37 1.70
N SER A 510 -35.91 -10.58 2.73
CA SER A 510 -37.24 -10.00 2.93
C SER A 510 -37.57 -8.87 1.95
N THR A 511 -38.71 -8.98 1.27
CA THR A 511 -39.32 -7.92 0.45
C THR A 511 -40.06 -6.88 1.31
N PRO A 512 -40.16 -5.61 0.87
CA PRO A 512 -40.80 -4.54 1.65
C PRO A 512 -42.34 -4.68 1.77
N PRO A 513 -42.97 -4.12 2.82
CA PRO A 513 -44.43 -4.16 2.99
C PRO A 513 -45.14 -3.20 2.02
N THR A 514 -46.19 -3.70 1.36
CA THR A 514 -46.97 -2.92 0.38
C THR A 514 -48.20 -2.28 1.02
N THR A 515 -48.38 -0.98 0.87
CA THR A 515 -49.61 -0.28 1.29
C THR A 515 -50.76 -0.50 0.30
N ALA A 516 -51.96 -0.73 0.82
CA ALA A 516 -53.15 -1.03 0.01
C ALA A 516 -53.72 0.22 -0.68
N PRO A 517 -54.17 0.13 -1.95
CA PRO A 517 -54.91 1.21 -2.63
C PRO A 517 -56.42 1.12 -2.37
N SER A 518 -57.04 2.30 -2.16
CA SER A 518 -58.50 2.45 -2.03
C SER A 518 -59.24 2.27 -3.36
N ALA A 519 -60.53 1.92 -3.28
CA ALA A 519 -61.35 1.51 -4.41
C ALA A 519 -61.77 2.65 -5.37
N THR A 520 -61.96 2.30 -6.64
CA THR A 520 -62.64 3.09 -7.69
C THR A 520 -63.68 2.20 -8.40
N PRO A 521 -64.91 2.68 -8.69
CA PRO A 521 -65.94 1.88 -9.35
C PRO A 521 -65.84 1.84 -10.89
N SER A 522 -66.58 0.88 -11.45
CA SER A 522 -66.56 0.39 -12.83
C SER A 522 -66.90 1.37 -13.97
N GLY A 523 -66.37 1.10 -15.17
CA GLY A 523 -66.80 1.64 -16.47
C GLY A 523 -66.33 0.75 -17.63
N THR A 524 -67.17 0.55 -18.65
CA THR A 524 -67.12 -0.62 -19.55
C THR A 524 -66.72 -0.31 -21.01
N SER A 525 -66.28 -1.34 -21.73
CA SER A 525 -66.29 -1.57 -23.21
C SER A 525 -65.28 -0.87 -24.13
N GLY A 526 -64.69 -1.68 -25.03
CA GLY A 526 -63.85 -1.27 -26.17
C GLY A 526 -63.15 -2.46 -26.85
N THR A 527 -63.68 -2.94 -27.98
CA THR A 527 -63.27 -4.20 -28.66
C THR A 527 -62.21 -3.98 -29.76
N SER A 528 -61.50 -5.07 -30.13
CA SER A 528 -60.82 -5.38 -31.44
C SER A 528 -59.29 -5.24 -31.51
N GLY A 529 -58.62 -6.14 -32.27
CA GLY A 529 -57.15 -6.06 -32.47
C GLY A 529 -56.36 -7.33 -32.85
N THR A 530 -56.97 -8.30 -33.54
CA THR A 530 -56.45 -9.49 -34.24
C THR A 530 -54.92 -9.70 -34.49
N SER A 531 -54.48 -10.96 -34.25
CA SER A 531 -53.42 -11.76 -34.94
C SER A 531 -51.91 -11.51 -34.73
N GLY A 532 -51.16 -12.63 -34.60
CA GLY A 532 -49.69 -12.68 -34.55
C GLY A 532 -49.14 -14.08 -34.20
N THR A 533 -49.40 -15.09 -35.03
CA THR A 533 -49.09 -16.52 -34.75
C THR A 533 -47.65 -16.92 -35.08
N SER A 534 -46.98 -17.70 -34.20
CA SER A 534 -46.07 -18.86 -34.45
C SER A 534 -45.34 -19.19 -33.12
N ALA A 535 -45.39 -20.36 -32.46
CA ALA A 535 -45.15 -21.75 -32.91
C ALA A 535 -43.73 -21.94 -33.51
N SER A 536 -42.89 -22.92 -33.15
CA SER A 536 -43.11 -24.23 -32.51
C SER A 536 -41.78 -24.82 -31.93
N THR A 537 -41.75 -25.34 -30.69
CA THR A 537 -41.64 -26.78 -30.28
C THR A 537 -40.26 -27.50 -30.34
N THR A 538 -39.80 -28.04 -29.18
CA THR A 538 -39.19 -29.40 -28.89
C THR A 538 -38.08 -29.99 -29.80
N SER A 539 -37.11 -30.86 -29.41
CA SER A 539 -36.69 -31.61 -28.18
C SER A 539 -35.37 -32.38 -28.53
N GLY A 540 -34.57 -33.02 -27.67
CA GLY A 540 -34.57 -33.24 -26.21
C GLY A 540 -34.00 -34.64 -25.80
N GLY A 541 -33.07 -34.70 -24.84
CA GLY A 541 -32.44 -35.94 -24.29
C GLY A 541 -30.97 -36.19 -24.73
N SER A 542 -30.15 -37.06 -24.11
CA SER A 542 -30.24 -37.79 -22.82
C SER A 542 -28.91 -38.55 -22.52
N SER A 543 -28.68 -38.91 -21.23
CA SER A 543 -27.79 -39.98 -20.71
C SER A 543 -26.25 -39.85 -20.78
N ALA A 544 -25.42 -40.62 -20.03
CA ALA A 544 -25.43 -41.07 -18.62
C ALA A 544 -24.14 -41.88 -18.27
N GLY A 545 -23.62 -41.75 -17.03
CA GLY A 545 -22.86 -42.82 -16.31
C GLY A 545 -21.34 -42.97 -16.58
N THR A 546 -20.54 -43.66 -15.74
CA THR A 546 -20.69 -44.10 -14.32
C THR A 546 -19.32 -44.51 -13.71
N ALA A 547 -19.14 -44.32 -12.39
CA ALA A 547 -18.40 -45.15 -11.41
C ALA A 547 -16.86 -45.43 -11.51
N GLY A 548 -16.23 -45.42 -10.32
CA GLY A 548 -14.97 -46.12 -10.03
C GLY A 548 -14.21 -45.55 -8.83
N GLY A 549 -14.19 -46.24 -7.68
CA GLY A 549 -13.36 -45.84 -6.52
C GLY A 549 -12.86 -47.06 -5.74
N SER A 550 -11.96 -46.86 -4.76
CA SER A 550 -11.79 -47.64 -3.51
C SER A 550 -10.39 -47.46 -2.88
N GLY A 551 -10.32 -47.58 -1.55
CA GLY A 551 -9.08 -47.73 -0.75
C GLY A 551 -8.30 -46.44 -0.47
N GLY A 552 -7.67 -46.26 0.70
CA GLY A 552 -7.57 -47.11 1.88
C GLY A 552 -6.53 -46.50 2.85
N GLY A 553 -6.77 -46.57 4.17
CA GLY A 553 -5.90 -45.90 5.15
C GLY A 553 -4.51 -46.54 5.29
N GLY A 554 -3.50 -45.72 5.59
CA GLY A 554 -2.13 -46.15 5.87
C GLY A 554 -1.39 -45.12 6.71
N SER A 555 -1.03 -45.47 7.94
CA SER A 555 -0.33 -44.61 8.89
C SER A 555 1.13 -45.04 9.07
N LEU A 556 1.93 -44.14 9.65
CA LEU A 556 3.29 -44.35 10.19
C LEU A 556 4.46 -44.45 9.19
N ALA A 557 5.26 -43.39 9.16
CA ALA A 557 6.73 -43.48 9.06
C ALA A 557 7.37 -42.25 9.73
N SER A 558 7.29 -42.25 11.06
CA SER A 558 8.24 -41.54 11.92
C SER A 558 9.64 -42.14 11.74
N THR A 559 10.62 -41.33 11.34
CA THR A 559 12.04 -41.52 11.68
C THR A 559 12.62 -40.17 12.06
N GLY A 560 12.62 -39.83 13.35
CA GLY A 560 13.34 -38.68 13.86
C GLY A 560 14.83 -38.99 14.09
N SER A 561 15.65 -37.95 14.23
CA SER A 561 16.94 -38.05 14.95
C SER A 561 17.37 -36.70 15.55
N ILE A 562 17.21 -36.60 16.88
CA ILE A 562 18.19 -36.09 17.87
C ILE A 562 19.06 -34.89 17.40
N ALA A 563 18.67 -33.63 17.64
CA ALA A 563 18.75 -32.87 18.90
C ALA A 563 20.15 -32.37 19.32
N LEU A 564 20.23 -31.06 19.61
CA LEU A 564 21.18 -30.47 20.56
C LEU A 564 20.51 -29.29 21.29
N ILE A 565 20.84 -29.13 22.58
CA ILE A 565 20.14 -28.25 23.53
C ILE A 565 21.03 -27.08 23.95
N ALA A 566 20.53 -25.85 23.80
CA ALA A 566 20.83 -24.65 24.61
C ALA A 566 19.97 -23.48 24.08
N SER A 567 19.42 -22.55 24.85
CA SER A 567 19.32 -22.41 26.31
C SER A 567 18.24 -21.36 26.62
N GLY A 568 17.34 -21.62 27.57
CA GLY A 568 16.22 -20.71 27.85
C GLY A 568 16.54 -19.64 28.91
N THR A 569 16.52 -18.36 28.52
CA THR A 569 16.38 -17.20 29.42
C THR A 569 15.78 -15.99 28.68
N ALA A 570 14.45 -15.92 28.55
CA ALA A 570 13.76 -14.75 27.96
C ALA A 570 12.41 -14.36 28.62
N ALA A 571 11.93 -15.11 29.61
CA ALA A 571 10.59 -14.91 30.19
C ALA A 571 10.54 -13.99 31.43
N ALA A 572 11.68 -13.65 32.05
CA ALA A 572 11.73 -12.92 33.32
C ALA A 572 11.80 -11.38 33.19
N ALA A 573 12.20 -10.86 32.02
CA ALA A 573 12.36 -9.41 31.82
C ALA A 573 11.02 -8.66 31.63
N LEU A 574 10.06 -9.28 30.94
CA LEU A 574 8.76 -8.67 30.62
C LEU A 574 7.88 -8.43 31.85
N ALA A 575 7.96 -9.32 32.85
CA ALA A 575 7.21 -9.16 34.10
C ALA A 575 7.66 -7.95 34.94
N ALA A 576 8.96 -7.64 34.95
CA ALA A 576 9.49 -6.50 35.70
C ALA A 576 9.11 -5.15 35.06
N GLY A 577 9.14 -5.06 33.72
CA GLY A 577 8.71 -3.86 32.99
C GLY A 577 7.23 -3.53 33.20
N LEU A 578 6.35 -4.55 33.16
CA LEU A 578 4.91 -4.36 33.33
C LEU A 578 4.54 -3.83 34.74
N VAL A 579 5.24 -4.31 35.79
CA VAL A 579 5.02 -3.85 37.17
C VAL A 579 5.47 -2.40 37.35
N LEU A 580 6.58 -1.97 36.74
CA LEU A 580 7.04 -0.58 36.77
C LEU A 580 6.09 0.37 36.04
N PHE A 581 5.56 -0.05 34.88
CA PHE A 581 4.59 0.73 34.09
C PHE A 581 3.23 0.90 34.80
N VAL A 582 2.74 -0.14 35.48
CA VAL A 582 1.50 -0.04 36.28
C VAL A 582 1.73 0.80 37.55
N ALA A 583 2.93 0.77 38.14
CA ALA A 583 3.28 1.61 39.29
C ALA A 583 3.40 3.10 38.93
N SER A 584 3.91 3.45 37.75
CA SER A 584 4.00 4.86 37.30
C SER A 584 2.62 5.46 36.99
N ARG A 585 1.75 4.75 36.26
CA ARG A 585 0.36 5.20 36.01
C ARG A 585 -0.43 5.40 37.31
N ARG A 586 -0.23 4.55 38.33
CA ARG A 586 -0.86 4.70 39.65
C ARG A 586 -0.31 5.87 40.49
N ARG A 587 0.87 6.42 40.17
CA ARG A 587 1.34 7.68 40.78
C ARG A 587 0.79 8.90 40.06
N ALA A 588 0.78 8.92 38.73
CA ALA A 588 0.19 10.01 37.95
C ALA A 588 -1.29 10.25 38.31
N ALA A 589 -2.09 9.18 38.40
CA ALA A 589 -3.50 9.25 38.81
C ALA A 589 -3.73 9.67 40.28
N ARG A 590 -2.68 9.82 41.10
CA ARG A 590 -2.75 10.32 42.49
C ARG A 590 -2.19 11.75 42.64
N GLN A 591 -1.77 12.38 41.55
CA GLN A 591 -1.34 13.78 41.52
C GLN A 591 -2.28 14.68 40.70
N ALA A 592 -3.37 14.10 40.17
CA ALA A 592 -4.44 14.77 39.42
C ALA A 592 -5.82 14.64 40.13
N ALA A 593 -5.80 14.57 41.46
CA ALA A 593 -6.96 14.53 42.35
C ALA A 593 -6.67 15.36 43.61
#